data_AF-A0A8S8YFK2-F1
#
_entry.id   AF-A0A8S8YFK2-F1
#
_cell.length_a   1.000
_cell.length_b   1.000
_cell.length_c   1.000
_cell.angle_alpha   90.00
_cell.angle_beta   90.00
_cell.angle_gamma   90.00
#
_symmetry.space_group_name_H-M   'P 1'
#
loop_
_entity.id
_entity.type
_entity.pdbx_description
1 polymer ?
#
loop_
_entity_poly.entity_id
_entity_poly.type
_entity_poly.pdbx_seq_one_letter_code
_entity_poly.pdbx_strand_id
1 'polypeptide(L)'
;MVRLHDVATSDVVHPLLAEAAAKIASASFAAARPRRQPLPRHRCFWYNQSEDWRRSIEWCHKADCGTGADCRVIPNQNTLCVATYQGDMAAAFMALGAEVELVGPSGERRMPLEDFFELDGMKKNVLQPGEFLLAVHLSDDASSRVGAYHKLRVRETWDFPEAGIAAAWIPGDAASLRVASTGLESIPGLHADLVEAHADWTDTEGRKRLSKALQKAIKPVNNTALPPRYRRSMVSVLASRALRAITQGE
;
A
#
# COMPACT_ATOMS: atom_id res chain seq x y z
N MET A 1 19.30 5.27 8.77
CA MET A 1 18.30 4.98 7.71
C MET A 1 18.63 3.63 7.09
N VAL A 2 17.67 2.70 7.11
CA VAL A 2 17.81 1.31 6.61
C VAL A 2 17.57 1.26 5.08
N ARG A 3 18.31 0.43 4.33
CA ARG A 3 18.07 0.26 2.88
C ARG A 3 17.07 -0.86 2.63
N LEU A 4 16.35 -0.80 1.50
CA LEU A 4 15.43 -1.87 1.10
C LEU A 4 16.15 -3.21 0.92
N HIS A 5 17.39 -3.20 0.41
CA HIS A 5 18.19 -4.41 0.33
C HIS A 5 18.43 -5.02 1.72
N ASP A 6 18.81 -4.20 2.71
CA ASP A 6 19.05 -4.69 4.07
C ASP A 6 17.75 -5.25 4.69
N VAL A 7 16.58 -4.67 4.38
CA VAL A 7 15.28 -5.21 4.82
C VAL A 7 14.98 -6.57 4.15
N ALA A 8 15.32 -6.72 2.87
CA ALA A 8 15.02 -7.92 2.10
C ALA A 8 15.92 -9.12 2.42
N THR A 9 17.15 -8.89 2.90
CA THR A 9 18.16 -9.94 3.12
C THR A 9 18.49 -10.18 4.58
N SER A 10 17.91 -9.43 5.51
CA SER A 10 18.21 -9.55 6.94
C SER A 10 17.40 -10.66 7.60
N ASP A 11 18.07 -11.51 8.37
CA ASP A 11 17.47 -12.59 9.14
C ASP A 11 16.70 -12.12 10.39
N VAL A 12 16.87 -10.85 10.79
CA VAL A 12 16.17 -10.26 11.96
C VAL A 12 14.89 -9.51 11.58
N VAL A 13 14.65 -9.32 10.28
CA VAL A 13 13.45 -8.66 9.77
C VAL A 13 12.33 -9.67 9.62
N HIS A 14 11.11 -9.27 9.98
CA HIS A 14 9.94 -10.12 9.81
C HIS A 14 9.80 -10.60 8.35
N PRO A 15 9.59 -11.90 8.08
CA PRO A 15 9.56 -12.47 6.73
C PRO A 15 8.63 -11.75 5.74
N LEU A 16 7.43 -11.34 6.19
CA LEU A 16 6.50 -10.52 5.40
C LEU A 16 7.12 -9.22 4.87
N LEU A 17 7.93 -8.52 5.69
CA LEU A 17 8.59 -7.28 5.27
C LEU A 17 9.73 -7.57 4.30
N ALA A 18 10.48 -8.64 4.53
CA ALA A 18 11.54 -9.09 3.62
C ALA A 18 10.95 -9.47 2.25
N GLU A 19 9.84 -10.21 2.23
CA GLU A 19 9.11 -10.58 1.02
C GLU A 19 8.62 -9.35 0.25
N ALA A 20 7.98 -8.38 0.94
CA ALA A 20 7.52 -7.16 0.31
C ALA A 20 8.68 -6.31 -0.24
N ALA A 21 9.78 -6.19 0.51
CA ALA A 21 10.96 -5.45 0.09
C ALA A 21 11.64 -6.06 -1.14
N ALA A 22 11.74 -7.39 -1.20
CA ALA A 22 12.32 -8.12 -2.33
C ALA A 22 11.54 -7.92 -3.65
N LYS A 23 10.25 -7.58 -3.58
CA LYS A 23 9.38 -7.34 -4.75
C LYS A 23 9.41 -5.90 -5.26
N ILE A 24 10.20 -5.00 -4.65
CA ILE A 24 10.30 -3.58 -5.02
C ILE A 24 11.37 -3.38 -6.08
N ALA A 25 10.96 -2.86 -7.24
CA ALA A 25 11.84 -2.44 -8.33
C ALA A 25 12.86 -3.54 -8.72
N SER A 26 14.16 -3.20 -8.74
CA SER A 26 15.27 -4.09 -9.08
C SER A 26 16.28 -4.19 -7.94
N ALA A 27 17.13 -5.22 -7.95
CA ALA A 27 18.20 -5.39 -6.97
C ALA A 27 19.11 -4.16 -6.89
N SER A 28 19.48 -3.57 -8.03
CA SER A 28 20.31 -2.36 -8.09
C SER A 28 19.61 -1.15 -7.46
N PHE A 29 18.30 -1.04 -7.61
CA PHE A 29 17.51 0.00 -6.95
C PHE A 29 17.45 -0.21 -5.44
N ALA A 30 17.25 -1.46 -5.00
CA ALA A 30 17.19 -1.81 -3.58
C ALA A 30 18.53 -1.60 -2.85
N ALA A 31 19.65 -1.82 -3.55
CA ALA A 31 21.01 -1.63 -3.06
C ALA A 31 21.48 -0.16 -3.05
N ALA A 32 20.75 0.74 -3.74
CA ALA A 32 21.07 2.16 -3.78
C ALA A 32 20.93 2.82 -2.39
N ARG A 33 21.47 4.05 -2.25
CA ARG A 33 21.55 4.77 -0.97
C ARG A 33 20.19 4.83 -0.24
N PRO A 34 20.18 4.81 1.10
CA PRO A 34 18.95 4.89 1.89
C PRO A 34 18.10 6.08 1.43
N ARG A 35 16.81 5.83 1.19
CA ARG A 35 15.89 6.91 0.83
C ARG A 35 15.61 7.74 2.08
N ARG A 36 15.73 9.07 1.95
CA ARG A 36 15.30 10.03 2.99
C ARG A 36 13.81 9.93 3.33
N GLN A 37 13.01 9.34 2.43
CA GLN A 37 11.61 9.05 2.67
C GLN A 37 11.25 7.70 2.04
N PRO A 38 10.78 6.72 2.82
CA PRO A 38 10.53 5.36 2.33
C PRO A 38 9.32 5.26 1.39
N LEU A 39 8.56 6.34 1.21
CA LEU A 39 7.27 6.32 0.52
C LEU A 39 7.40 6.87 -0.91
N PRO A 40 6.89 6.14 -1.92
CA PRO A 40 6.86 6.63 -3.29
C PRO A 40 5.88 7.79 -3.44
N ARG A 41 6.09 8.62 -4.46
CA ARG A 41 5.07 9.56 -4.93
C ARG A 41 3.91 8.79 -5.57
N HIS A 42 2.69 9.27 -5.36
CA HIS A 42 1.50 8.79 -6.05
C HIS A 42 1.67 8.85 -7.56
N ARG A 43 1.03 7.90 -8.24
CA ARG A 43 1.20 7.65 -9.65
C ARG A 43 -0.12 7.71 -10.40
N CYS A 44 -0.07 8.27 -11.59
CA CYS A 44 -1.21 8.37 -12.49
C CYS A 44 -0.69 8.48 -13.92
N PHE A 45 -1.32 7.77 -14.86
CA PHE A 45 -1.00 7.84 -16.28
C PHE A 45 -1.03 9.28 -16.82
N TRP A 46 -1.92 10.13 -16.31
CA TRP A 46 -2.05 11.53 -16.73
C TRP A 46 -1.01 12.46 -16.09
N TYR A 47 -0.34 12.03 -15.02
CA TYR A 47 0.63 12.84 -14.29
C TYR A 47 2.07 12.45 -14.60
N ASN A 48 2.37 11.16 -14.70
CA ASN A 48 3.71 10.64 -14.96
C ASN A 48 4.07 10.69 -16.45
N GLN A 49 3.94 11.87 -17.06
CA GLN A 49 4.22 12.15 -18.47
C GLN A 49 5.16 13.35 -18.59
N SER A 50 5.74 13.53 -19.77
CA SER A 50 6.58 14.69 -20.08
C SER A 50 5.81 16.01 -19.89
N GLU A 51 6.55 17.10 -19.69
CA GLU A 51 5.95 18.43 -19.57
C GLU A 51 5.15 18.80 -20.83
N ASP A 52 5.71 18.57 -22.02
CA ASP A 52 5.03 18.87 -23.27
C ASP A 52 3.71 18.11 -23.44
N TRP A 53 3.67 16.85 -23.02
CA TRP A 53 2.44 16.06 -23.04
C TRP A 53 1.41 16.58 -22.03
N ARG A 54 1.85 16.95 -20.82
CA ARG A 54 0.93 17.52 -19.82
C ARG A 54 0.38 18.87 -20.27
N ARG A 55 1.20 19.72 -20.89
CA ARG A 55 0.78 21.00 -21.47
C ARG A 55 -0.23 20.82 -22.61
N SER A 56 -0.08 19.81 -23.46
CA SER A 56 -1.01 19.58 -24.58
C SER A 56 -2.42 19.20 -24.12
N ILE A 57 -2.55 18.79 -22.87
CA ILE A 57 -3.83 18.56 -22.21
C ILE A 57 -4.09 19.59 -21.11
N GLU A 58 -3.50 20.79 -21.13
CA GLU A 58 -3.77 21.83 -20.11
C GLU A 58 -3.61 21.32 -18.65
N TRP A 59 -2.66 20.40 -18.45
CA TRP A 59 -2.38 19.73 -17.19
C TRP A 59 -3.61 19.00 -16.58
N CYS A 60 -3.40 18.48 -15.37
CA CYS A 60 -4.46 17.88 -14.56
C CYS A 60 -4.45 18.51 -13.18
N HIS A 61 -5.51 18.31 -12.42
CA HIS A 61 -5.66 18.82 -11.05
C HIS A 61 -4.39 18.70 -10.18
N LYS A 62 -3.67 17.57 -10.24
CA LYS A 62 -2.43 17.34 -9.49
C LYS A 62 -1.22 18.12 -10.01
N ALA A 63 -1.15 18.34 -11.32
CA ALA A 63 -0.03 19.01 -11.96
C ALA A 63 -0.16 20.53 -11.94
N ASP A 64 -1.39 21.05 -11.86
CA ASP A 64 -1.70 22.47 -11.84
C ASP A 64 -2.75 22.78 -10.75
N CYS A 65 -2.38 22.51 -9.51
CA CYS A 65 -3.27 22.64 -8.36
C CYS A 65 -3.60 24.11 -8.08
N GLY A 66 -4.89 24.41 -7.87
CA GLY A 66 -5.36 25.75 -7.51
C GLY A 66 -5.72 26.66 -8.69
N THR A 67 -5.54 26.22 -9.94
CA THR A 67 -5.91 26.99 -11.14
C THR A 67 -7.30 26.64 -11.69
N GLY A 68 -7.95 25.62 -11.14
CA GLY A 68 -9.20 25.06 -11.65
C GLY A 68 -9.02 23.86 -12.60
N ALA A 69 -7.78 23.44 -12.86
CA ALA A 69 -7.50 22.26 -13.70
C ALA A 69 -8.22 21.00 -13.20
N ASP A 70 -8.85 20.27 -14.13
CA ASP A 70 -9.68 19.11 -13.81
C ASP A 70 -8.90 17.81 -13.57
N CYS A 71 -9.46 16.91 -12.76
CA CYS A 71 -8.98 15.56 -12.64
C CYS A 71 -9.32 14.76 -13.92
N ARG A 72 -8.29 14.38 -14.67
CA ARG A 72 -8.45 13.62 -15.93
C ARG A 72 -9.00 12.20 -15.77
N VAL A 73 -9.06 11.68 -14.54
CA VAL A 73 -9.56 10.32 -14.24
C VAL A 73 -11.02 10.34 -13.82
N ILE A 74 -11.40 11.29 -12.95
CA ILE A 74 -12.78 11.52 -12.52
C ILE A 74 -13.07 13.00 -12.79
N PRO A 75 -13.66 13.32 -13.96
CA PRO A 75 -13.95 14.71 -14.33
C PRO A 75 -14.99 15.36 -13.42
N ASN A 76 -14.96 16.69 -13.35
CA ASN A 76 -15.97 17.55 -12.72
C ASN A 76 -16.13 17.43 -11.19
N GLN A 77 -15.20 16.80 -10.47
CA GLN A 77 -15.25 16.76 -9.00
C GLN A 77 -14.28 17.72 -8.33
N ASN A 78 -13.08 17.95 -8.90
CA ASN A 78 -12.04 18.91 -8.46
C ASN A 78 -11.81 19.09 -6.95
N THR A 79 -12.13 18.08 -6.16
CA THR A 79 -12.01 18.09 -4.70
C THR A 79 -10.84 17.22 -4.24
N LEU A 80 -10.56 16.12 -4.94
CA LEU A 80 -9.48 15.19 -4.59
C LEU A 80 -8.72 14.74 -5.84
N CYS A 81 -7.40 14.53 -5.72
CA CYS A 81 -6.70 13.76 -6.74
C CYS A 81 -6.84 12.26 -6.46
N VAL A 82 -7.14 11.49 -7.50
CA VAL A 82 -7.22 10.02 -7.41
C VAL A 82 -5.94 9.33 -7.90
N ALA A 83 -4.78 9.96 -7.85
CA ALA A 83 -3.52 9.30 -8.20
C ALA A 83 -3.23 8.16 -7.21
N THR A 84 -2.87 6.98 -7.71
CA THR A 84 -2.73 5.76 -6.90
C THR A 84 -1.45 5.78 -6.06
N TYR A 85 -1.54 5.38 -4.79
CA TYR A 85 -0.37 5.02 -3.99
C TYR A 85 0.08 3.60 -4.34
N GLN A 86 1.32 3.45 -4.83
CA GLN A 86 1.87 2.17 -5.28
C GLN A 86 3.11 1.73 -4.46
N GLY A 87 3.12 1.98 -3.15
CA GLY A 87 4.18 1.50 -2.26
C GLY A 87 3.87 0.12 -1.69
N ASP A 88 4.72 -0.87 -1.98
CA ASP A 88 4.55 -2.25 -1.52
C ASP A 88 4.62 -2.37 0.02
N MET A 89 5.60 -1.70 0.66
CA MET A 89 5.86 -1.84 2.10
C MET A 89 4.70 -1.43 3.00
N ALA A 90 3.87 -0.46 2.60
CA ALA A 90 2.85 0.08 3.50
C ALA A 90 1.80 -0.96 3.89
N ALA A 91 1.36 -1.79 2.94
CA ALA A 91 0.42 -2.87 3.24
C ALA A 91 1.04 -3.90 4.20
N ALA A 92 2.31 -4.26 3.99
CA ALA A 92 3.01 -5.21 4.85
C ALA A 92 3.17 -4.67 6.29
N PHE A 93 3.53 -3.40 6.44
CA PHE A 93 3.62 -2.74 7.75
C PHE A 93 2.25 -2.64 8.44
N MET A 94 1.18 -2.27 7.72
CA MET A 94 -0.19 -2.23 8.27
C MET A 94 -0.66 -3.60 8.76
N ALA A 95 -0.37 -4.66 7.99
CA ALA A 95 -0.69 -6.03 8.38
C ALA A 95 0.05 -6.46 9.66
N LEU A 96 1.22 -5.87 9.95
CA LEU A 96 1.99 -6.07 11.18
C LEU A 96 1.70 -5.02 12.26
N GLY A 97 0.63 -4.23 12.14
CA GLY A 97 0.23 -3.25 13.15
C GLY A 97 1.27 -2.18 13.43
N ALA A 98 1.98 -1.75 12.39
CA ALA A 98 3.04 -0.78 12.55
C ALA A 98 2.55 0.63 12.91
N GLU A 99 3.35 1.33 13.70
CA GLU A 99 3.25 2.76 13.97
C GLU A 99 4.38 3.52 13.28
N VAL A 100 4.15 4.79 12.96
CA VAL A 100 5.18 5.69 12.48
C VAL A 100 5.58 6.67 13.55
N GLU A 101 6.87 6.92 13.67
CA GLU A 101 7.44 7.96 14.53
C GLU A 101 7.87 9.15 13.68
N LEU A 102 7.33 10.31 14.02
CA LEU A 102 7.57 11.57 13.34
C LEU A 102 8.35 12.50 14.28
N VAL A 103 9.32 13.21 13.73
CA VAL A 103 10.09 14.22 14.44
C VAL A 103 10.05 15.54 13.68
N GLY A 104 9.85 16.65 14.38
CA GLY A 104 9.79 17.97 13.77
C GLY A 104 10.01 19.12 14.77
N PRO A 105 9.76 20.37 14.36
CA PRO A 105 9.98 21.56 15.18
C PRO A 105 9.21 21.55 16.51
N SER A 106 8.08 20.85 16.56
CA SER A 106 7.21 20.75 17.74
C SER A 106 7.50 19.53 18.63
N GLY A 107 8.57 18.78 18.34
CA GLY A 107 8.95 17.55 19.06
C GLY A 107 8.64 16.27 18.29
N GLU A 108 8.46 15.17 19.03
CA GLU A 108 8.20 13.84 18.50
C GLU A 108 6.75 13.43 18.70
N ARG A 109 6.19 12.69 17.74
CA ARG A 109 4.87 12.07 17.87
C ARG A 109 4.80 10.74 17.15
N ARG A 110 3.96 9.83 17.66
CA ARG A 110 3.68 8.52 17.06
C ARG A 110 2.21 8.41 16.68
N MET A 111 1.92 7.61 15.66
CA MET A 111 0.57 7.29 15.21
C MET A 111 0.55 5.94 14.48
N PRO A 112 -0.60 5.26 14.41
CA PRO A 112 -0.80 4.12 13.52
C PRO A 112 -0.42 4.47 12.08
N LEU A 113 0.17 3.54 11.35
CA LEU A 113 0.61 3.77 9.97
C LEU A 113 -0.57 4.08 9.03
N GLU A 114 -1.76 3.54 9.29
CA GLU A 114 -2.99 3.83 8.55
C GLU A 114 -3.40 5.30 8.63
N ASP A 115 -3.18 5.94 9.77
CA ASP A 115 -3.52 7.35 10.00
C ASP A 115 -2.48 8.31 9.38
N PHE A 116 -1.33 7.78 8.97
CA PHE A 116 -0.26 8.58 8.38
C PHE A 116 -0.60 9.07 6.95
N PHE A 117 -1.43 8.33 6.22
CA PHE A 117 -1.76 8.62 4.83
C PHE A 117 -2.99 9.51 4.73
N GLU A 118 -2.96 10.46 3.80
CA GLU A 118 -4.08 11.34 3.54
C GLU A 118 -4.76 10.94 2.24
N LEU A 119 -6.10 10.91 2.23
CA LEU A 119 -6.92 10.49 1.09
C LEU A 119 -6.97 11.57 -0.01
N ASP A 120 -5.80 11.96 -0.51
CA ASP A 120 -5.64 12.83 -1.65
C ASP A 120 -4.35 12.45 -2.41
N GLY A 121 -4.49 12.13 -3.68
CA GLY A 121 -3.37 11.81 -4.55
C GLY A 121 -2.37 12.96 -4.70
N MET A 122 -2.68 14.20 -4.31
CA MET A 122 -1.73 15.32 -4.21
C MET A 122 -0.95 15.30 -2.89
N LYS A 123 -1.65 15.09 -1.78
CA LYS A 123 -1.10 15.10 -0.43
C LYS A 123 -0.90 13.68 0.09
N LYS A 124 0.36 13.25 0.07
CA LYS A 124 0.73 11.86 0.35
C LYS A 124 0.54 11.41 1.81
N ASN A 125 0.62 12.35 2.76
CA ASN A 125 0.66 12.08 4.18
C ASN A 125 0.37 13.33 5.01
N VAL A 126 0.20 13.12 6.31
CA VAL A 126 -0.15 14.14 7.31
C VAL A 126 1.04 14.92 7.89
N LEU A 127 2.23 14.79 7.28
CA LEU A 127 3.44 15.49 7.73
C LEU A 127 3.24 17.01 7.68
N GLN A 128 3.56 17.68 8.78
CA GLN A 128 3.61 19.13 8.86
C GLN A 128 4.94 19.67 8.32
N PRO A 129 5.00 20.96 7.95
CA PRO A 129 6.25 21.59 7.53
C PRO A 129 7.37 21.38 8.57
N GLY A 130 8.48 20.81 8.12
CA GLY A 130 9.62 20.49 8.98
C GLY A 130 9.54 19.14 9.70
N GLU A 131 8.44 18.38 9.58
CA GLU A 131 8.38 17.00 10.09
C GLU A 131 9.05 15.99 9.15
N PHE A 132 9.68 15.00 9.76
CA PHE A 132 10.31 13.87 9.09
C PHE A 132 9.83 12.56 9.72
N LEU A 133 9.68 11.52 8.90
CA LEU A 133 9.48 10.17 9.39
C LEU A 133 10.83 9.63 9.88
N LEU A 134 10.94 9.43 11.19
CA LEU A 134 12.16 8.98 11.87
C LEU A 134 12.28 7.46 11.82
N ALA A 135 11.22 6.76 12.21
CA ALA A 135 11.19 5.30 12.31
C ALA A 135 9.79 4.73 12.05
N VAL A 136 9.76 3.43 11.78
CA VAL A 136 8.55 2.62 11.76
C VAL A 136 8.72 1.57 12.86
N HIS A 137 7.79 1.54 13.81
CA HIS A 137 7.77 0.61 14.92
C HIS A 137 6.78 -0.50 14.61
N LEU A 138 7.15 -1.75 14.83
CA LEU A 138 6.21 -2.87 14.73
C LEU A 138 5.54 -3.07 16.08
N SER A 139 4.32 -3.62 16.10
CA SER A 139 3.67 -4.02 17.33
C SER A 139 4.47 -5.11 18.06
N ASP A 140 4.33 -5.18 19.38
CA ASP A 140 5.03 -6.18 20.21
C ASP A 140 4.72 -7.62 19.77
N ASP A 141 3.49 -7.85 19.29
CA ASP A 141 3.03 -9.14 18.79
C ASP A 141 3.49 -9.46 17.36
N ALA A 142 4.19 -8.54 16.67
CA ALA A 142 4.57 -8.72 15.27
C ALA A 142 5.44 -9.97 15.06
N SER A 143 6.30 -10.30 16.03
CA SER A 143 7.13 -11.52 16.00
C SER A 143 6.32 -12.83 16.09
N SER A 144 5.10 -12.77 16.63
CA SER A 144 4.20 -13.93 16.76
C SER A 144 3.29 -14.10 15.56
N ARG A 145 3.32 -13.16 14.60
CA ARG A 145 2.49 -13.19 13.40
C ARG A 145 3.17 -14.00 12.31
N VAL A 146 2.37 -14.72 11.53
CA VAL A 146 2.77 -15.23 10.21
C VAL A 146 2.08 -14.39 9.15
N GLY A 147 2.80 -14.05 8.09
CA GLY A 147 2.32 -13.08 7.10
C GLY A 147 2.78 -13.38 5.68
N ALA A 148 1.97 -12.98 4.70
CA ALA A 148 2.26 -13.13 3.26
C ALA A 148 1.86 -11.87 2.48
N TYR A 149 2.64 -11.52 1.44
CA TYR A 149 2.36 -10.40 0.54
C TYR A 149 2.29 -10.81 -0.92
N HIS A 150 1.14 -10.67 -1.56
CA HIS A 150 0.99 -10.92 -3.00
C HIS A 150 0.82 -9.63 -3.80
N LYS A 151 1.61 -9.53 -4.88
CA LYS A 151 1.68 -8.38 -5.78
C LYS A 151 1.21 -8.77 -7.18
N LEU A 152 0.29 -7.99 -7.75
CA LEU A 152 -0.05 -7.99 -9.16
C LEU A 152 0.83 -6.97 -9.89
N ARG A 153 1.45 -7.41 -10.98
CA ARG A 153 2.29 -6.61 -11.88
C ARG A 153 2.35 -7.28 -13.25
N VAL A 154 2.72 -6.53 -14.28
CA VAL A 154 2.81 -7.05 -15.65
C VAL A 154 4.10 -7.84 -15.85
N ARG A 155 5.23 -7.32 -15.34
CA ARG A 155 6.53 -7.98 -15.37
C ARG A 155 6.89 -8.50 -14.00
N GLU A 156 7.61 -9.62 -13.94
CA GLU A 156 8.06 -10.25 -12.68
C GLU A 156 9.11 -9.47 -11.89
N THR A 157 9.57 -8.33 -12.39
CA THR A 157 10.46 -7.43 -11.66
C THR A 157 10.24 -6.00 -12.18
N TRP A 158 10.80 -5.01 -11.48
CA TRP A 158 10.74 -3.58 -11.83
C TRP A 158 9.39 -2.89 -11.59
N ASP A 159 8.28 -3.55 -11.91
CA ASP A 159 6.96 -2.93 -11.93
C ASP A 159 6.42 -2.60 -10.54
N PHE A 160 5.70 -1.48 -10.47
CA PHE A 160 4.89 -1.09 -9.32
C PHE A 160 3.70 -2.05 -9.15
N PRO A 161 3.15 -2.19 -7.93
CA PRO A 161 1.94 -2.96 -7.71
C PRO A 161 0.75 -2.32 -8.44
N GLU A 162 0.12 -3.05 -9.35
CA GLU A 162 -1.20 -2.74 -9.90
C GLU A 162 -2.33 -3.17 -8.94
N ALA A 163 -2.00 -4.07 -8.03
CA ALA A 163 -2.70 -4.39 -6.79
C ALA A 163 -1.72 -5.12 -5.86
N GLY A 164 -1.78 -4.87 -4.56
CA GLY A 164 -1.03 -5.62 -3.57
C GLY A 164 -1.92 -5.94 -2.38
N ILE A 165 -1.83 -7.16 -1.84
CA ILE A 165 -2.53 -7.58 -0.62
C ILE A 165 -1.51 -8.20 0.32
N ALA A 166 -1.43 -7.67 1.53
CA ALA A 166 -0.73 -8.26 2.66
C ALA A 166 -1.77 -8.83 3.65
N ALA A 167 -1.50 -9.99 4.20
CA ALA A 167 -2.26 -10.54 5.31
C ALA A 167 -1.29 -11.05 6.38
N ALA A 168 -1.63 -10.86 7.65
CA ALA A 168 -0.89 -11.43 8.76
C ALA A 168 -1.81 -11.75 9.93
N TRP A 169 -1.52 -12.83 10.64
CA TRP A 169 -2.27 -13.26 11.82
C TRP A 169 -1.36 -14.02 12.79
N ILE A 170 -1.80 -14.16 14.03
CA ILE A 170 -1.20 -15.03 15.03
C ILE A 170 -1.88 -16.40 14.91
N PRO A 171 -1.16 -17.48 14.58
CA PRO A 171 -1.74 -18.81 14.46
C PRO A 171 -2.50 -19.23 15.71
N GLY A 172 -3.75 -19.66 15.53
CA GLY A 172 -4.65 -20.05 16.63
C GLY A 172 -5.50 -18.90 17.18
N ASP A 173 -5.23 -17.65 16.80
CA ASP A 173 -6.07 -16.49 17.13
C ASP A 173 -6.65 -15.88 15.85
N ALA A 174 -7.87 -16.31 15.49
CA ALA A 174 -8.58 -15.81 14.32
C ALA A 174 -8.87 -14.31 14.38
N ALA A 175 -9.04 -13.73 15.57
CA ALA A 175 -9.36 -12.31 15.74
C ALA A 175 -8.14 -11.42 15.46
N SER A 176 -6.93 -11.97 15.53
CA SER A 176 -5.69 -11.23 15.25
C SER A 176 -5.47 -10.92 13.77
N LEU A 177 -6.29 -11.44 12.85
CA LEU A 177 -6.08 -11.26 11.41
C LEU A 177 -6.08 -9.76 11.04
N ARG A 178 -5.06 -9.36 10.29
CA ARG A 178 -4.99 -8.06 9.63
C ARG A 178 -4.82 -8.28 8.14
N VAL A 179 -5.62 -7.57 7.33
CA VAL A 179 -5.51 -7.57 5.87
C VAL A 179 -5.37 -6.14 5.39
N ALA A 180 -4.34 -5.87 4.60
CA ALA A 180 -4.07 -4.55 4.06
C ALA A 180 -3.84 -4.59 2.55
N SER A 181 -4.19 -3.51 1.85
CA SER A 181 -4.06 -3.38 0.41
C SER A 181 -3.21 -2.17 -0.01
N THR A 182 -2.63 -2.23 -1.21
CA THR A 182 -1.90 -1.13 -1.86
C THR A 182 -2.08 -1.18 -3.38
N GLY A 183 -1.74 -0.10 -4.07
CA GLY A 183 -1.80 -0.06 -5.53
C GLY A 183 -3.21 0.00 -6.11
N LEU A 184 -4.24 0.26 -5.28
CA LEU A 184 -5.65 0.26 -5.69
C LEU A 184 -6.29 1.64 -5.58
N GLU A 185 -5.91 2.43 -4.58
CA GLU A 185 -6.50 3.73 -4.24
C GLU A 185 -5.40 4.78 -3.96
N SER A 186 -5.79 6.02 -3.63
CA SER A 186 -4.83 7.08 -3.26
C SER A 186 -4.10 6.80 -1.95
N ILE A 187 -4.57 5.88 -1.13
CA ILE A 187 -3.89 5.42 0.09
C ILE A 187 -3.82 3.90 0.11
N PRO A 188 -2.83 3.31 0.80
CA PRO A 188 -2.96 1.92 1.25
C PRO A 188 -4.11 1.81 2.27
N GLY A 189 -4.80 0.68 2.30
CA GLY A 189 -5.97 0.50 3.16
C GLY A 189 -5.84 -0.71 4.08
N LEU A 190 -6.07 -0.53 5.38
CA LEU A 190 -6.29 -1.60 6.35
C LEU A 190 -7.78 -1.93 6.38
N HIS A 191 -8.13 -3.22 6.28
CA HIS A 191 -9.53 -3.68 6.11
C HIS A 191 -10.11 -4.29 7.39
N ALA A 192 -9.94 -3.61 8.53
CA ALA A 192 -10.35 -4.10 9.85
C ALA A 192 -11.84 -4.47 9.92
N ASP A 193 -12.72 -3.56 9.49
CA ASP A 193 -14.19 -3.76 9.51
C ASP A 193 -14.61 -5.00 8.69
N LEU A 194 -13.93 -5.25 7.57
CA LEU A 194 -14.23 -6.41 6.73
C LEU A 194 -13.74 -7.71 7.38
N VAL A 195 -12.62 -7.67 8.09
CA VAL A 195 -12.13 -8.83 8.85
C VAL A 195 -13.07 -9.14 10.01
N GLU A 196 -13.49 -8.12 10.77
CA GLU A 196 -14.44 -8.28 11.89
C GLU A 196 -15.77 -8.87 11.41
N ALA A 197 -16.31 -8.38 10.29
CA ALA A 197 -17.55 -8.91 9.70
C ALA A 197 -17.42 -10.34 9.12
N HIS A 198 -16.20 -10.88 9.03
CA HIS A 198 -15.90 -12.22 8.51
C HIS A 198 -14.97 -12.97 9.47
N ALA A 199 -15.32 -13.01 10.75
CA ALA A 199 -14.56 -13.71 11.80
C ALA A 199 -14.39 -15.22 11.55
N ASP A 200 -15.21 -15.80 10.67
CA ASP A 200 -15.19 -17.17 10.19
C ASP A 200 -14.13 -17.45 9.10
N TRP A 201 -13.23 -16.50 8.83
CA TRP A 201 -12.26 -16.57 7.74
C TRP A 201 -11.30 -17.78 7.78
N THR A 202 -11.15 -18.48 8.90
CA THR A 202 -10.15 -19.56 9.07
C THR A 202 -10.44 -20.81 8.24
N ASP A 203 -11.70 -21.03 7.83
CA ASP A 203 -12.05 -22.12 6.92
C ASP A 203 -12.00 -21.69 5.43
N THR A 204 -12.10 -22.67 4.52
CA THR A 204 -11.97 -22.40 3.08
C THR A 204 -13.08 -21.52 2.52
N GLU A 205 -14.29 -21.58 3.06
CA GLU A 205 -15.43 -20.80 2.58
C GLU A 205 -15.41 -19.39 3.18
N GLY A 206 -15.03 -19.24 4.45
CA GLY A 206 -14.77 -17.97 5.11
C GLY A 206 -13.70 -17.16 4.39
N ARG A 207 -12.56 -17.79 4.03
CA ARG A 207 -11.53 -17.14 3.19
C ARG A 207 -12.10 -16.60 1.88
N LYS A 208 -12.99 -17.36 1.22
CA LYS A 208 -13.63 -16.92 -0.04
C LYS A 208 -14.59 -15.75 0.22
N ARG A 209 -15.42 -15.81 1.26
CA ARG A 209 -16.34 -14.73 1.64
C ARG A 209 -15.57 -13.44 1.90
N LEU A 210 -14.54 -13.46 2.75
CA LEU A 210 -13.67 -12.31 3.02
C LEU A 210 -12.99 -11.78 1.75
N SER A 211 -12.43 -12.68 0.91
CA SER A 211 -11.81 -12.29 -0.37
C SER A 211 -12.80 -11.59 -1.31
N LYS A 212 -14.06 -12.03 -1.33
CA LYS A 212 -15.14 -11.41 -2.13
C LYS A 212 -15.59 -10.07 -1.54
N ALA A 213 -15.63 -9.95 -0.21
CA ALA A 213 -15.93 -8.71 0.47
C ALA A 213 -14.89 -7.63 0.14
N LEU A 214 -13.59 -7.97 0.22
CA LEU A 214 -12.48 -7.10 -0.18
C LEU A 214 -12.60 -6.64 -1.65
N GLN A 215 -12.87 -7.59 -2.57
CA GLN A 215 -13.12 -7.27 -3.98
C GLN A 215 -14.30 -6.29 -4.17
N LYS A 216 -15.35 -6.42 -3.36
CA LYS A 216 -16.54 -5.56 -3.45
C LYS A 216 -16.26 -4.17 -2.89
N ALA A 217 -15.51 -4.06 -1.78
CA ALA A 217 -15.20 -2.81 -1.12
C ALA A 217 -14.26 -1.93 -1.96
N ILE A 218 -13.19 -2.51 -2.51
CA ILE A 218 -12.15 -1.73 -3.19
C ILE A 218 -12.57 -1.28 -4.60
N LYS A 219 -12.45 0.02 -4.88
CA LYS A 219 -12.89 0.67 -6.13
C LYS A 219 -11.72 1.33 -6.88
N PRO A 220 -10.84 0.56 -7.53
CA PRO A 220 -9.76 1.15 -8.30
C PRO A 220 -10.32 1.99 -9.45
N VAL A 221 -9.61 3.07 -9.78
CA VAL A 221 -9.95 3.99 -10.88
C VAL A 221 -9.02 3.80 -12.07
N ASN A 222 -9.40 4.34 -13.23
CA ASN A 222 -8.66 4.13 -14.48
C ASN A 222 -7.45 5.08 -14.60
N ASN A 223 -6.40 4.82 -13.83
CA ASN A 223 -5.25 5.71 -13.71
C ASN A 223 -3.88 5.00 -13.73
N THR A 224 -3.85 3.68 -13.85
CA THR A 224 -2.65 2.83 -13.97
C THR A 224 -2.69 2.00 -15.26
N ALA A 225 -1.76 1.08 -15.45
CA ALA A 225 -1.63 0.34 -16.71
C ALA A 225 -2.73 -0.72 -16.89
N LEU A 226 -3.23 -1.31 -15.80
CA LEU A 226 -4.26 -2.35 -15.88
C LEU A 226 -5.67 -1.78 -15.67
N PRO A 227 -6.68 -2.24 -16.44
CA PRO A 227 -8.04 -1.74 -16.31
C PRO A 227 -8.61 -1.96 -14.89
N PRO A 228 -9.44 -1.03 -14.36
CA PRO A 228 -10.06 -1.13 -13.04
C PRO A 228 -10.77 -2.45 -12.78
N ARG A 229 -11.51 -2.97 -13.77
CA ARG A 229 -12.23 -4.24 -13.65
C ARG A 229 -11.28 -5.41 -13.39
N TYR A 230 -10.13 -5.43 -14.04
CA TYR A 230 -9.13 -6.49 -13.85
C TYR A 230 -8.46 -6.37 -12.48
N ARG A 231 -7.99 -5.16 -12.12
CA ARG A 231 -7.40 -4.88 -10.80
C ARG A 231 -8.34 -5.28 -9.66
N ARG A 232 -9.63 -4.89 -9.75
CA ARG A 232 -10.66 -5.27 -8.78
C ARG A 232 -10.88 -6.78 -8.72
N SER A 233 -10.92 -7.48 -9.85
CA SER A 233 -11.04 -8.95 -9.87
C SER A 233 -9.84 -9.64 -9.21
N MET A 234 -8.65 -9.11 -9.42
CA MET A 234 -7.43 -9.66 -8.83
C MET A 234 -7.36 -9.47 -7.31
N VAL A 235 -8.06 -8.48 -6.72
CA VAL A 235 -8.14 -8.35 -5.25
C VAL A 235 -8.59 -9.65 -4.59
N SER A 236 -9.68 -10.26 -5.06
CA SER A 236 -10.18 -11.52 -4.48
C SER A 236 -9.16 -12.66 -4.65
N VAL A 237 -8.44 -12.69 -5.77
CA VAL A 237 -7.44 -13.73 -6.06
C VAL A 237 -6.23 -13.57 -5.14
N LEU A 238 -5.71 -12.35 -5.01
CA LEU A 238 -4.56 -12.03 -4.16
C LEU A 238 -4.88 -12.24 -2.68
N ALA A 239 -6.07 -11.81 -2.23
CA ALA A 239 -6.53 -12.04 -0.87
C ALA A 239 -6.67 -13.53 -0.56
N SER A 240 -7.26 -14.32 -1.46
CA SER A 240 -7.35 -15.77 -1.29
C SER A 240 -5.98 -16.45 -1.22
N ARG A 241 -5.00 -15.99 -2.01
CA ARG A 241 -3.62 -16.48 -1.96
C ARG A 241 -2.94 -16.12 -0.63
N ALA A 242 -3.03 -14.86 -0.21
CA ALA A 242 -2.45 -14.40 1.06
C ALA A 242 -3.02 -15.16 2.25
N LEU A 243 -4.34 -15.31 2.32
CA LEU A 243 -5.02 -16.03 3.40
C LEU A 243 -4.68 -17.52 3.42
N ARG A 244 -4.43 -18.15 2.26
CA ARG A 244 -3.97 -19.54 2.19
C ARG A 244 -2.52 -19.67 2.64
N ALA A 245 -1.62 -18.83 2.13
CA ALA A 245 -0.21 -18.81 2.50
C ALA A 245 -0.02 -18.74 4.02
N ILE A 246 -0.69 -17.80 4.69
CA ILE A 246 -0.56 -17.63 6.16
C ILE A 246 -1.20 -18.77 6.98
N THR A 247 -2.08 -19.58 6.40
CA THR A 247 -2.75 -20.69 7.11
C THR A 247 -2.18 -22.07 6.80
N GLN A 248 -1.49 -22.21 5.66
CA GLN A 248 -0.96 -23.48 5.17
C GLN A 248 0.58 -23.51 5.13
N GLY A 249 1.25 -22.37 5.34
CA GLY A 249 2.72 -22.30 5.38
C GLY A 249 3.39 -22.41 4.01
N GLU A 250 2.68 -22.05 2.94
CA GLU A 250 3.19 -21.97 1.55
C GLU A 250 3.68 -20.58 1.18
#